data_AF-A0A022QTI0-F1
#
_entry.id   AF-A0A022QTI0-F1
#
_cell.length_a   1.000
_cell.length_b   1.000
_cell.length_c   1.000
_cell.angle_alpha   90.00
_cell.angle_beta   90.00
_cell.angle_gamma   90.00
#
_symmetry.space_group_name_H-M   'P 1'
#
loop_
_entity.id
_entity.type
_entity.pdbx_description
1 polymer ?
#
loop_
_entity_poly.entity_id
_entity_poly.type
_entity_poly.pdbx_seq_one_letter_code
_entity_poly.pdbx_strand_id
1 'polypeptide(L)'
;MDRRSWLWRRKSSEKSPSGETESSGSLSSHSERFSDDQTPSNHNIHSPEVTSKGTQGDELDSSVRTLSEKISANSPEITSKATQGDEFDDSVRALSEKLSKALLNIRAKEDLVKQHAKVAEEAVSGWEKAENEVLVVKQQNDSLIRKNSLLEERVIHLDGALKECLRQLRQARDYQEENICEAVAKKSLEWESKRSELEAKIEAAERENSILNLKLLSKSEELKLSTNERDLSTHSAETASKQNLDSIRKVSKLESECRRLKAEACRGSVTASSVYVESFADSQSDNDSCKMSGVLGRSSLIVPSVEIDLMDDFLEMERLASLPDINGGSNNGTRVEFGRDEMEAMISLTNKLEENLGKVTAEKVGLEIALSECRVRLKASRDQIKKTEVDLAELKTEVALANEAKRVVQKEFERTKVKLENSNKLLDNAKANLGQFQDRLTKSNEAKIRVEVQLEEVEVQLEAKELELEALRSSNCTLEKEIEEEKKIFYGNC
;
A
#
# COMPACT_ATOMS: atom_id res chain seq x y z
N MET A 1 25.60 -20.14 9.41
CA MET A 1 24.38 -20.82 8.79
C MET A 1 23.49 -19.78 8.10
N ASP A 2 24.12 -19.49 6.99
CA ASP A 2 23.31 -19.37 5.75
C ASP A 2 21.89 -19.91 5.96
N ARG A 3 20.84 -19.00 5.55
CA ARG A 3 20.12 -19.22 4.27
C ARG A 3 18.86 -18.35 4.25
N ARG A 4 18.82 -17.38 3.42
CA ARG A 4 18.26 -17.54 2.05
C ARG A 4 17.41 -16.31 1.69
N SER A 5 17.94 -15.53 0.85
CA SER A 5 17.70 -14.66 -0.32
C SER A 5 16.87 -15.36 -1.40
N TRP A 6 15.69 -14.75 -1.78
CA TRP A 6 14.95 -14.86 -3.06
C TRP A 6 15.60 -13.96 -4.12
N LEU A 7 16.12 -14.53 -5.30
CA LEU A 7 16.37 -14.92 -6.70
C LEU A 7 15.65 -13.98 -7.67
N TRP A 8 16.16 -12.89 -8.14
CA TRP A 8 16.02 -12.64 -9.60
C TRP A 8 17.39 -12.64 -10.26
N ARG A 9 17.77 -13.74 -10.98
CA ARG A 9 18.55 -14.27 -12.12
C ARG A 9 18.92 -13.17 -13.12
N ARG A 10 20.20 -12.72 -13.06
CA ARG A 10 21.02 -12.38 -14.25
C ARG A 10 22.40 -13.02 -14.12
N LYS A 11 22.58 -14.22 -14.75
CA LYS A 11 23.76 -14.93 -15.29
C LYS A 11 24.73 -13.97 -15.99
N SER A 12 26.01 -14.05 -15.43
CA SER A 12 27.41 -14.50 -15.39
C SER A 12 28.14 -14.13 -16.68
N SER A 13 29.20 -13.37 -16.48
CA SER A 13 30.56 -13.96 -16.65
C SER A 13 31.56 -12.83 -16.92
N GLU A 14 32.43 -12.53 -15.83
CA GLU A 14 33.82 -12.29 -15.39
C GLU A 14 34.83 -12.56 -16.50
N LYS A 15 35.60 -11.54 -16.87
CA LYS A 15 37.06 -11.45 -16.65
C LYS A 15 37.73 -10.80 -17.87
N SER A 16 38.15 -9.58 -17.73
CA SER A 16 39.05 -8.56 -18.28
C SER A 16 40.34 -9.16 -18.83
N PRO A 17 41.28 -8.50 -19.74
CA PRO A 17 41.76 -7.21 -20.28
C PRO A 17 42.74 -7.42 -21.43
N SER A 18 42.57 -6.70 -22.51
CA SER A 18 43.63 -5.92 -23.21
C SER A 18 43.75 -6.42 -24.66
N GLY A 19 43.56 -5.49 -25.64
CA GLY A 19 44.54 -5.09 -26.69
C GLY A 19 43.99 -5.41 -28.09
N GLU A 20 43.71 -4.35 -28.85
CA GLU A 20 43.98 -3.77 -30.18
C GLU A 20 43.67 -4.78 -31.29
N THR A 21 42.85 -4.33 -32.27
CA THR A 21 43.05 -4.17 -33.72
C THR A 21 41.92 -4.89 -34.47
N GLU A 22 41.23 -4.09 -35.31
CA GLU A 22 40.94 -4.03 -36.76
C GLU A 22 40.12 -5.24 -37.20
N SER A 23 38.97 -4.95 -37.77
CA SER A 23 38.80 -5.53 -39.12
C SER A 23 37.56 -6.40 -39.16
N SER A 24 36.52 -5.91 -39.88
CA SER A 24 35.84 -6.18 -41.17
C SER A 24 35.04 -7.48 -41.10
N GLY A 25 33.73 -7.35 -41.35
CA GLY A 25 33.13 -7.99 -42.55
C GLY A 25 31.85 -8.75 -42.16
N SER A 26 30.74 -8.18 -42.47
CA SER A 26 29.57 -8.41 -43.34
C SER A 26 29.21 -9.90 -43.40
N LEU A 27 27.85 -10.18 -43.34
CA LEU A 27 26.92 -10.74 -44.34
C LEU A 27 25.64 -11.21 -43.63
N SER A 28 24.52 -10.60 -43.99
CA SER A 28 23.47 -10.98 -44.95
C SER A 28 22.34 -11.73 -44.23
N SER A 29 21.07 -11.17 -44.28
CA SER A 29 19.70 -11.14 -44.84
C SER A 29 18.88 -12.30 -44.28
N HIS A 30 17.68 -11.90 -43.81
CA HIS A 30 16.39 -12.51 -44.24
C HIS A 30 15.29 -12.10 -43.26
N SER A 31 14.43 -11.07 -43.62
CA SER A 31 13.07 -11.05 -44.20
C SER A 31 12.05 -11.64 -43.21
N GLU A 32 11.10 -10.77 -42.72
CA GLU A 32 9.68 -10.88 -43.11
C GLU A 32 8.79 -10.32 -41.99
N ARG A 33 8.48 -9.09 -42.03
CA ARG A 33 7.20 -8.36 -41.87
C ARG A 33 6.25 -8.62 -43.04
N PHE A 34 5.24 -9.55 -42.69
CA PHE A 34 4.02 -9.50 -43.52
C PHE A 34 2.79 -9.67 -42.62
N SER A 35 1.85 -8.68 -42.71
CA SER A 35 0.79 -8.64 -43.75
C SER A 35 -0.56 -8.33 -43.08
N ASP A 36 -1.19 -7.26 -43.63
CA ASP A 36 -2.15 -6.94 -44.72
C ASP A 36 -3.59 -7.24 -44.27
N ASP A 37 -4.44 -6.22 -44.43
CA ASP A 37 -5.52 -6.18 -45.44
C ASP A 37 -6.27 -4.86 -45.33
N GLN A 38 -6.21 -4.06 -46.43
CA GLN A 38 -7.06 -3.91 -47.64
C GLN A 38 -8.19 -2.92 -47.38
N THR A 39 -8.04 -1.77 -48.07
CA THR A 39 -8.86 -0.74 -48.73
C THR A 39 -10.31 -1.22 -48.89
N PRO A 40 -11.25 -0.25 -48.97
CA PRO A 40 -11.78 0.11 -50.30
C PRO A 40 -11.93 1.62 -50.46
N SER A 41 -11.35 2.15 -51.57
CA SER A 41 -11.88 2.72 -52.83
C SER A 41 -12.90 3.82 -52.55
N ASN A 42 -12.43 5.10 -52.64
CA ASN A 42 -13.40 6.08 -53.19
C ASN A 42 -12.68 6.99 -54.20
N HIS A 43 -12.77 6.57 -55.47
CA HIS A 43 -13.33 7.16 -56.72
C HIS A 43 -13.17 8.67 -56.73
N ASN A 44 -12.11 9.21 -57.41
CA ASN A 44 -12.22 9.90 -58.71
C ASN A 44 -13.04 11.20 -58.58
N ILE A 45 -12.35 12.38 -58.50
CA ILE A 45 -12.51 13.29 -59.67
C ILE A 45 -11.36 14.32 -59.62
N HIS A 46 -10.11 13.99 -60.04
CA HIS A 46 -9.44 14.64 -61.18
C HIS A 46 -10.29 15.76 -61.78
N SER A 47 -10.27 16.87 -61.11
CA SER A 47 -10.49 18.14 -61.86
C SER A 47 -9.90 18.06 -63.27
N PRO A 48 -10.69 17.79 -64.27
CA PRO A 48 -10.16 18.22 -65.58
C PRO A 48 -10.34 19.73 -65.80
N GLU A 49 -9.30 20.61 -65.51
CA GLU A 49 -9.03 21.73 -66.44
C GLU A 49 -9.64 21.48 -67.82
N VAL A 50 -10.98 21.57 -67.95
CA VAL A 50 -11.69 21.73 -69.23
C VAL A 50 -11.47 23.16 -69.73
N THR A 51 -10.26 23.51 -70.38
CA THR A 51 -10.21 24.19 -71.69
C THR A 51 -11.50 23.96 -72.48
N SER A 52 -12.67 24.53 -72.06
CA SER A 52 -13.75 24.71 -73.08
C SER A 52 -13.34 25.81 -74.08
N LYS A 53 -12.34 25.49 -74.99
CA LYS A 53 -12.57 25.62 -76.45
C LYS A 53 -14.01 26.05 -76.75
N GLY A 54 -14.44 27.27 -76.43
CA GLY A 54 -15.34 28.10 -77.26
C GLY A 54 -15.46 27.59 -78.70
N THR A 55 -15.93 26.44 -78.92
CA THR A 55 -16.48 26.25 -80.27
C THR A 55 -17.98 25.98 -80.18
N GLN A 56 -18.70 26.88 -79.75
CA GLN A 56 -20.11 26.88 -80.22
C GLN A 56 -20.49 28.27 -80.72
N GLY A 57 -19.57 28.91 -81.37
CA GLY A 57 -19.92 30.09 -82.20
C GLY A 57 -19.92 29.73 -83.69
N ASP A 58 -19.92 28.33 -83.98
CA ASP A 58 -19.87 28.11 -85.45
C ASP A 58 -21.04 27.22 -85.89
N GLU A 59 -22.08 26.85 -84.97
CA GLU A 59 -23.19 26.09 -85.60
C GLU A 59 -24.44 26.97 -85.71
N LEU A 60 -24.42 28.18 -85.10
CA LEU A 60 -25.53 29.12 -85.39
C LEU A 60 -25.16 30.05 -86.56
N ASP A 61 -23.79 29.92 -86.90
CA ASP A 61 -23.31 30.74 -88.03
C ASP A 61 -23.38 29.95 -89.35
N SER A 62 -23.43 28.52 -89.23
CA SER A 62 -23.56 27.67 -90.45
C SER A 62 -25.03 27.46 -90.82
N SER A 63 -25.92 27.60 -89.86
CA SER A 63 -27.37 27.50 -90.16
C SER A 63 -27.94 28.88 -90.54
N VAL A 64 -27.33 29.98 -90.06
CA VAL A 64 -27.71 31.36 -90.43
C VAL A 64 -27.07 31.71 -91.78
N ARG A 65 -25.91 30.95 -92.11
CA ARG A 65 -25.26 31.13 -93.44
C ARG A 65 -25.94 30.22 -94.47
N THR A 66 -26.54 29.12 -94.09
CA THR A 66 -27.29 28.23 -95.01
C THR A 66 -28.72 28.76 -95.25
N LEU A 67 -29.28 29.54 -94.25
CA LEU A 67 -30.61 30.16 -94.44
C LEU A 67 -30.46 31.51 -95.15
N SER A 68 -29.20 32.12 -95.03
CA SER A 68 -28.90 33.37 -95.78
C SER A 68 -28.55 33.05 -97.24
N GLU A 69 -28.11 31.75 -97.56
CA GLU A 69 -27.87 31.25 -98.93
C GLU A 69 -29.15 30.72 -99.57
N LYS A 70 -30.22 30.44 -98.82
CA LYS A 70 -31.50 29.96 -99.42
C LYS A 70 -32.45 31.15 -99.63
N ILE A 71 -32.13 32.41 -99.03
CA ILE A 71 -32.99 33.59 -99.24
C ILE A 71 -32.37 34.48 -100.33
N SER A 72 -31.04 34.17 -100.75
CA SER A 72 -30.42 34.92 -101.86
C SER A 72 -30.54 34.14 -103.18
N ALA A 73 -31.13 32.81 -103.12
CA ALA A 73 -31.31 32.10 -104.40
C ALA A 73 -32.79 32.12 -104.80
N ASN A 74 -33.60 33.10 -104.28
CA ASN A 74 -34.94 33.21 -104.89
C ASN A 74 -35.16 34.63 -105.42
N SER A 75 -34.22 35.13 -106.28
CA SER A 75 -34.64 36.30 -107.09
C SER A 75 -35.00 35.86 -108.51
N PRO A 76 -36.31 35.79 -108.95
CA PRO A 76 -36.54 35.59 -110.40
C PRO A 76 -36.58 36.92 -111.16
N GLU A 77 -35.49 37.25 -111.93
CA GLU A 77 -35.33 37.97 -113.22
C GLU A 77 -36.56 37.76 -114.13
N ILE A 78 -37.55 38.71 -114.15
CA ILE A 78 -38.69 39.01 -115.05
C ILE A 78 -38.15 39.79 -116.25
N THR A 79 -37.96 39.10 -117.53
CA THR A 79 -38.24 39.77 -118.83
C THR A 79 -39.31 38.99 -119.59
N SER A 80 -40.58 39.49 -119.54
CA SER A 80 -41.79 39.78 -120.33
C SER A 80 -42.09 38.65 -121.33
N LYS A 81 -43.47 38.09 -121.30
CA LYS A 81 -44.47 38.21 -122.38
C LYS A 81 -45.50 37.08 -122.26
N ALA A 82 -46.85 37.36 -121.85
CA ALA A 82 -48.30 37.46 -122.12
C ALA A 82 -48.94 36.07 -122.14
N THR A 83 -49.86 35.80 -121.07
CA THR A 83 -51.34 35.67 -120.95
C THR A 83 -51.67 34.30 -120.34
N GLN A 84 -51.70 34.21 -118.83
CA GLN A 84 -52.35 33.02 -118.23
C GLN A 84 -52.78 33.34 -116.79
N GLY A 85 -53.80 33.78 -116.39
CA GLY A 85 -54.70 34.03 -115.22
C GLY A 85 -55.00 32.76 -114.45
N ASP A 86 -54.57 31.31 -114.80
CA ASP A 86 -54.92 30.12 -113.98
C ASP A 86 -53.65 29.44 -113.46
N GLU A 87 -52.36 29.64 -113.84
CA GLU A 87 -51.06 29.14 -113.31
C GLU A 87 -50.52 30.07 -112.22
N PHE A 88 -50.98 31.24 -112.32
CA PHE A 88 -50.60 32.23 -111.29
C PHE A 88 -51.37 31.98 -109.98
N ASP A 89 -52.64 31.55 -110.05
CA ASP A 89 -53.47 31.31 -108.87
C ASP A 89 -53.06 30.00 -108.17
N ASP A 90 -52.63 28.90 -108.88
CA ASP A 90 -52.11 27.65 -108.28
C ASP A 90 -50.73 27.89 -107.65
N SER A 91 -49.79 28.79 -108.19
CA SER A 91 -48.51 29.22 -107.58
C SER A 91 -48.73 30.04 -106.30
N VAL A 92 -49.76 30.87 -106.27
CA VAL A 92 -50.07 31.66 -105.06
C VAL A 92 -50.62 30.73 -103.97
N ARG A 93 -51.49 29.73 -104.28
CA ARG A 93 -52.03 28.75 -103.31
C ARG A 93 -50.90 27.84 -102.80
N ALA A 94 -49.99 27.31 -103.66
CA ALA A 94 -48.83 26.50 -103.24
C ALA A 94 -47.90 27.32 -102.33
N LEU A 95 -47.60 28.62 -102.63
CA LEU A 95 -46.80 29.50 -101.74
C LEU A 95 -47.52 29.76 -100.41
N SER A 96 -48.84 29.88 -100.44
CA SER A 96 -49.62 30.07 -99.20
C SER A 96 -49.54 28.84 -98.30
N GLU A 97 -49.67 27.65 -98.93
CA GLU A 97 -49.56 26.41 -98.14
C GLU A 97 -48.14 26.24 -97.59
N LYS A 98 -47.02 26.57 -98.42
CA LYS A 98 -45.62 26.51 -97.92
C LYS A 98 -45.41 27.54 -96.80
N LEU A 99 -46.06 28.69 -97.01
CA LEU A 99 -45.97 29.70 -95.92
C LEU A 99 -46.68 29.21 -94.66
N SER A 100 -47.82 28.54 -94.80
CA SER A 100 -48.54 28.01 -93.61
C SER A 100 -47.73 26.87 -92.96
N LYS A 101 -47.25 26.03 -93.78
CA LYS A 101 -46.41 24.95 -93.21
C LYS A 101 -45.17 25.56 -92.52
N ALA A 102 -44.53 26.56 -93.09
CA ALA A 102 -43.38 27.24 -92.46
C ALA A 102 -43.79 27.92 -91.15
N LEU A 103 -44.94 28.53 -91.17
CA LEU A 103 -45.39 29.21 -89.94
C LEU A 103 -45.70 28.19 -88.83
N LEU A 104 -46.43 26.99 -89.17
CA LEU A 104 -46.67 25.95 -88.15
C LEU A 104 -45.34 25.38 -87.66
N ASN A 105 -44.36 25.20 -88.52
CA ASN A 105 -43.02 24.76 -88.09
C ASN A 105 -42.35 25.79 -87.17
N ILE A 106 -42.51 27.06 -87.55
CA ILE A 106 -41.94 28.11 -86.68
C ILE A 106 -42.63 28.07 -85.30
N ARG A 107 -43.94 27.85 -85.30
CA ARG A 107 -44.64 27.81 -84.00
C ARG A 107 -44.21 26.59 -83.19
N ALA A 108 -44.05 25.40 -83.75
CA ALA A 108 -43.58 24.19 -83.04
C ALA A 108 -42.16 24.42 -82.50
N LYS A 109 -41.30 25.03 -83.38
CA LYS A 109 -39.94 25.30 -82.86
C LYS A 109 -39.97 26.35 -81.75
N GLU A 110 -40.82 27.30 -81.89
CA GLU A 110 -40.98 28.26 -80.77
C GLU A 110 -41.41 27.56 -79.48
N ASP A 111 -42.37 26.63 -79.50
CA ASP A 111 -42.79 25.89 -78.29
C ASP A 111 -41.63 25.04 -77.75
N LEU A 112 -40.84 24.40 -78.64
CA LEU A 112 -39.69 23.61 -78.17
C LEU A 112 -38.67 24.51 -77.45
N VAL A 113 -38.43 25.68 -78.05
CA VAL A 113 -37.49 26.62 -77.39
C VAL A 113 -38.02 27.00 -76.00
N LYS A 114 -39.30 27.21 -75.88
CA LYS A 114 -39.86 27.54 -74.55
C LYS A 114 -39.65 26.38 -73.56
N GLN A 115 -39.92 25.12 -74.08
CA GLN A 115 -39.72 23.97 -73.17
C GLN A 115 -38.24 23.87 -72.77
N HIS A 116 -37.32 24.03 -73.75
CA HIS A 116 -35.90 23.98 -73.40
C HIS A 116 -35.52 25.06 -72.39
N ALA A 117 -36.10 26.27 -72.62
CA ALA A 117 -35.83 27.32 -71.62
C ALA A 117 -36.31 26.92 -70.23
N LYS A 118 -37.50 26.27 -70.17
CA LYS A 118 -38.01 25.85 -68.85
C LYS A 118 -37.11 24.77 -68.24
N VAL A 119 -36.73 23.78 -68.98
CA VAL A 119 -35.87 22.72 -68.43
C VAL A 119 -34.53 23.33 -67.98
N ALA A 120 -33.99 24.30 -68.74
CA ALA A 120 -32.73 24.96 -68.33
C ALA A 120 -32.92 25.74 -67.03
N GLU A 121 -34.08 26.39 -66.90
CA GLU A 121 -34.32 27.15 -65.63
C GLU A 121 -34.42 26.19 -64.44
N GLU A 122 -35.15 25.07 -64.61
CA GLU A 122 -35.27 24.12 -63.47
C GLU A 122 -33.90 23.51 -63.13
N ALA A 123 -33.10 23.20 -64.11
CA ALA A 123 -31.76 22.66 -63.83
C ALA A 123 -30.90 23.67 -63.05
N VAL A 124 -31.04 25.00 -63.49
CA VAL A 124 -30.23 26.02 -62.78
C VAL A 124 -30.75 26.18 -61.34
N SER A 125 -32.14 26.10 -61.17
CA SER A 125 -32.67 26.22 -59.79
C SER A 125 -32.22 25.01 -58.94
N GLY A 126 -32.21 23.77 -59.52
CA GLY A 126 -31.72 22.59 -58.78
C GLY A 126 -30.24 22.75 -58.39
N TRP A 127 -29.50 23.31 -59.32
CA TRP A 127 -28.07 23.51 -58.99
C TRP A 127 -27.90 24.55 -57.87
N GLU A 128 -28.58 25.60 -58.06
CA GLU A 128 -28.46 26.63 -57.00
C GLU A 128 -28.86 26.07 -55.63
N LYS A 129 -29.93 25.25 -55.57
CA LYS A 129 -30.32 24.65 -54.28
C LYS A 129 -29.22 23.70 -53.76
N ALA A 130 -28.70 22.84 -54.61
CA ALA A 130 -27.63 21.92 -54.17
C ALA A 130 -26.41 22.71 -53.68
N GLU A 131 -26.10 23.77 -54.39
CA GLU A 131 -24.97 24.60 -53.96
C GLU A 131 -25.20 25.22 -52.58
N ASN A 132 -26.44 25.73 -52.35
CA ASN A 132 -26.72 26.29 -51.00
C ASN A 132 -26.62 25.22 -49.91
N GLU A 133 -27.10 24.02 -50.18
CA GLU A 133 -27.03 22.94 -49.16
C GLU A 133 -25.56 22.59 -48.87
N VAL A 134 -24.77 22.58 -49.98
CA VAL A 134 -23.34 22.28 -49.76
C VAL A 134 -22.71 23.37 -48.89
N LEU A 135 -23.15 24.60 -49.09
CA LEU A 135 -22.58 25.68 -48.24
C LEU A 135 -22.99 25.50 -46.77
N VAL A 136 -24.21 25.13 -46.51
CA VAL A 136 -24.65 24.94 -45.11
C VAL A 136 -23.87 23.79 -44.48
N VAL A 137 -23.74 22.71 -45.24
CA VAL A 137 -23.03 21.55 -44.66
C VAL A 137 -21.57 21.95 -44.40
N LYS A 138 -21.01 22.69 -45.29
CA LYS A 138 -19.63 23.16 -45.08
C LYS A 138 -19.51 24.01 -43.81
N GLN A 139 -20.43 24.94 -43.66
CA GLN A 139 -20.38 25.76 -42.44
C GLN A 139 -20.52 24.89 -41.18
N GLN A 140 -21.45 23.94 -41.27
CA GLN A 140 -21.60 23.06 -40.10
C GLN A 140 -20.32 22.25 -39.86
N ASN A 141 -19.71 21.73 -40.92
CA ASN A 141 -18.46 20.97 -40.76
C ASN A 141 -17.36 21.85 -40.14
N ASP A 142 -17.31 23.05 -40.62
CA ASP A 142 -16.30 23.96 -40.03
C ASP A 142 -16.57 24.21 -38.53
N SER A 143 -17.83 24.39 -38.17
CA SER A 143 -18.15 24.56 -36.74
C SER A 143 -17.76 23.32 -35.94
N LEU A 144 -18.02 22.15 -36.52
CA LEU A 144 -17.67 20.91 -35.78
C LEU A 144 -16.15 20.75 -35.71
N ILE A 145 -15.50 21.16 -36.70
CA ILE A 145 -14.02 21.04 -36.65
C ILE A 145 -13.48 21.98 -35.57
N ARG A 146 -14.04 23.13 -35.46
CA ARG A 146 -13.60 24.06 -34.39
C ARG A 146 -13.88 23.46 -33.00
N LYS A 147 -15.07 22.93 -32.84
CA LYS A 147 -15.38 22.33 -31.51
C LYS A 147 -14.45 21.13 -31.24
N ASN A 148 -14.21 20.33 -32.31
CA ASN A 148 -13.31 19.18 -32.09
C ASN A 148 -11.91 19.66 -31.68
N SER A 149 -11.49 20.69 -32.23
CA SER A 149 -10.18 21.23 -31.82
C SER A 149 -10.19 21.71 -30.37
N LEU A 150 -11.21 22.32 -29.98
CA LEU A 150 -11.30 22.77 -28.57
C LEU A 150 -11.32 21.55 -27.62
N LEU A 151 -12.06 20.59 -28.02
CA LEU A 151 -12.10 19.40 -27.13
C LEU A 151 -10.72 18.73 -27.10
N GLU A 152 -10.07 18.71 -28.20
CA GLU A 152 -8.72 18.11 -28.19
C GLU A 152 -7.79 18.89 -27.27
N GLU A 153 -7.86 20.18 -27.24
CA GLU A 153 -7.03 20.98 -26.32
C GLU A 153 -7.40 20.69 -24.86
N ARG A 154 -8.71 20.57 -24.65
CA ARG A 154 -9.12 20.25 -23.27
C ARG A 154 -8.56 18.90 -22.82
N VAL A 155 -8.57 17.98 -23.70
CA VAL A 155 -8.05 16.65 -23.32
C VAL A 155 -6.56 16.77 -22.99
N ILE A 156 -5.87 17.55 -23.71
CA ILE A 156 -4.42 17.69 -23.43
C ILE A 156 -4.22 18.35 -22.06
N HIS A 157 -5.00 19.39 -21.80
CA HIS A 157 -4.86 20.05 -20.49
C HIS A 157 -5.19 19.10 -19.34
N LEU A 158 -6.28 18.33 -19.57
CA LEU A 158 -6.65 17.41 -18.47
C LEU A 158 -5.58 16.31 -18.32
N ASP A 159 -5.09 15.87 -19.43
CA ASP A 159 -4.04 14.84 -19.33
C ASP A 159 -2.82 15.40 -18.59
N GLY A 160 -2.43 16.69 -18.89
CA GLY A 160 -1.33 17.33 -18.14
C GLY A 160 -1.65 17.45 -16.64
N ALA A 161 -2.83 17.89 -16.26
CA ALA A 161 -3.23 17.99 -14.84
C ALA A 161 -3.22 16.62 -14.15
N LEU A 162 -3.66 15.62 -14.86
CA LEU A 162 -3.67 14.26 -14.25
C LEU A 162 -2.24 13.78 -14.01
N LYS A 163 -1.40 14.00 -14.98
CA LYS A 163 0.00 13.56 -14.78
C LYS A 163 0.64 14.30 -13.59
N GLU A 164 0.37 15.57 -13.44
CA GLU A 164 0.91 16.30 -12.29
C GLU A 164 0.31 15.79 -10.96
N CYS A 165 -0.98 15.50 -11.00
CA CYS A 165 -1.58 14.95 -9.76
C CYS A 165 -0.96 13.59 -9.42
N LEU A 166 -0.77 12.84 -10.39
CA LEU A 166 -0.18 11.51 -10.12
C LEU A 166 1.26 11.67 -9.62
N ARG A 167 2.02 12.56 -10.25
CA ARG A 167 3.39 12.82 -9.75
C ARG A 167 3.39 13.26 -8.29
N GLN A 168 2.49 14.12 -7.90
CA GLN A 168 2.41 14.57 -6.50
C GLN A 168 2.07 13.40 -5.57
N LEU A 169 1.18 12.64 -6.02
CA LEU A 169 0.81 11.48 -5.18
C LEU A 169 2.00 10.55 -4.98
N ARG A 170 2.70 10.34 -6.09
CA ARG A 170 3.87 9.44 -5.93
C ARG A 170 4.92 10.07 -5.00
N GLN A 171 5.19 11.28 -5.18
CA GLN A 171 6.17 11.95 -4.30
C GLN A 171 5.72 11.92 -2.83
N ALA A 172 4.50 12.23 -2.57
CA ALA A 172 3.99 12.18 -1.18
C ALA A 172 4.13 10.76 -0.60
N ARG A 173 3.77 9.79 -1.44
CA ARG A 173 3.89 8.40 -0.94
C ARG A 173 5.36 8.07 -0.63
N ASP A 174 6.29 8.45 -1.52
CA ASP A 174 7.71 8.16 -1.27
C ASP A 174 8.22 8.89 -0.02
N TYR A 175 7.83 10.07 0.08
CA TYR A 175 8.23 10.81 1.28
C TYR A 175 7.70 10.13 2.55
N GLN A 176 6.44 9.77 2.53
CA GLN A 176 5.91 9.09 3.73
C GLN A 176 6.63 7.76 3.99
N GLU A 177 6.92 7.06 2.90
CA GLU A 177 7.61 5.77 3.07
C GLU A 177 9.01 5.98 3.66
N GLU A 178 9.63 6.95 3.21
CA GLU A 178 10.95 7.24 3.80
C GLU A 178 10.84 7.64 5.27
N ASN A 179 9.92 8.44 5.57
CA ASN A 179 9.73 8.83 6.98
C ASN A 179 9.44 7.61 7.86
N ILE A 180 8.58 6.73 7.37
CA ILE A 180 8.23 5.53 8.18
C ILE A 180 9.48 4.65 8.34
N CYS A 181 10.19 4.46 7.17
CA CYS A 181 11.40 3.62 7.28
C CYS A 181 12.39 4.23 8.30
N GLU A 182 12.60 5.48 8.26
CA GLU A 182 13.51 6.10 9.24
C GLU A 182 13.00 5.94 10.68
N ALA A 183 11.70 6.21 10.92
CA ALA A 183 11.14 6.05 12.28
C ALA A 183 11.28 4.60 12.76
N VAL A 184 11.03 3.64 11.88
CA VAL A 184 11.13 2.23 12.31
C VAL A 184 12.61 1.90 12.61
N ALA A 185 13.55 2.45 11.80
CA ALA A 185 14.98 2.17 12.05
C ALA A 185 15.42 2.75 13.41
N LYS A 186 15.01 3.96 13.67
CA LYS A 186 15.37 4.57 14.98
C LYS A 186 14.82 3.75 16.15
N LYS A 187 13.53 3.37 16.04
CA LYS A 187 12.95 2.60 17.17
C LYS A 187 13.62 1.23 17.27
N SER A 188 13.90 0.67 16.18
CA SER A 188 14.58 -0.64 16.23
C SER A 188 15.92 -0.52 16.96
N LEU A 189 16.63 0.61 16.60
CA LEU A 189 17.92 0.77 17.30
C LEU A 189 17.71 0.97 18.80
N GLU A 190 16.73 1.69 19.18
CA GLU A 190 16.46 1.89 20.61
C GLU A 190 16.10 0.56 21.30
N TRP A 191 15.22 -0.35 20.66
CA TRP A 191 14.84 -1.63 21.30
C TRP A 191 16.05 -2.57 21.36
N GLU A 192 16.90 -2.44 20.37
CA GLU A 192 18.12 -3.26 20.43
C GLU A 192 19.02 -2.85 21.61
N SER A 193 19.15 -1.52 21.78
CA SER A 193 19.89 -1.04 22.96
C SER A 193 19.26 -1.53 24.27
N LYS A 194 17.96 -1.47 24.46
CA LYS A 194 17.30 -1.97 25.69
C LYS A 194 17.46 -3.48 25.83
N ARG A 195 17.27 -4.11 24.71
CA ARG A 195 17.46 -5.57 24.77
C ARG A 195 18.87 -5.90 25.30
N SER A 196 19.88 -5.22 24.76
CA SER A 196 21.25 -5.50 25.25
C SER A 196 21.39 -5.17 26.73
N GLU A 197 20.76 -4.14 27.13
CA GLU A 197 20.83 -3.79 28.56
C GLU A 197 20.18 -4.89 29.43
N LEU A 198 18.99 -5.34 29.08
CA LEU A 198 18.32 -6.38 29.88
C LEU A 198 19.12 -7.68 29.84
N GLU A 199 19.64 -7.94 28.69
CA GLU A 199 20.47 -9.16 28.61
C GLU A 199 21.66 -9.06 29.58
N ALA A 200 22.18 -7.94 29.69
CA ALA A 200 23.30 -7.77 30.65
C ALA A 200 22.83 -7.99 32.09
N LYS A 201 21.69 -7.50 32.43
CA LYS A 201 21.17 -7.69 33.80
C LYS A 201 20.92 -9.18 34.10
N ILE A 202 20.41 -9.81 33.11
CA ILE A 202 20.15 -11.26 33.33
C ILE A 202 21.50 -11.98 33.54
N GLU A 203 22.44 -11.62 32.75
CA GLU A 203 23.75 -12.28 32.94
C GLU A 203 24.34 -11.96 34.32
N ALA A 204 24.24 -10.76 34.75
CA ALA A 204 24.71 -10.41 36.11
C ALA A 204 23.98 -11.22 37.19
N ALA A 205 22.71 -11.28 37.04
CA ALA A 205 21.94 -12.08 38.03
C ALA A 205 22.37 -13.55 37.99
N GLU A 206 22.59 -14.13 36.79
CA GLU A 206 23.02 -15.54 36.70
C GLU A 206 24.40 -15.73 37.37
N ARG A 207 25.20 -14.77 37.24
CA ARG A 207 26.52 -14.87 37.90
C ARG A 207 26.37 -14.85 39.42
N GLU A 208 25.58 -13.92 39.90
CA GLU A 208 25.35 -13.89 41.36
C GLU A 208 24.75 -15.20 41.86
N ASN A 209 23.85 -15.73 41.07
CA ASN A 209 23.26 -17.03 41.48
C ASN A 209 24.33 -18.12 41.53
N SER A 210 25.20 -18.10 40.57
CA SER A 210 26.26 -19.13 40.59
C SER A 210 27.18 -18.95 41.80
N ILE A 211 27.43 -17.70 42.08
CA ILE A 211 28.28 -17.44 43.26
C ILE A 211 27.58 -17.93 44.53
N LEU A 212 26.41 -17.51 44.65
CA LEU A 212 25.68 -17.94 45.86
C LEU A 212 25.58 -19.48 45.92
N ASN A 213 25.40 -20.14 44.83
CA ASN A 213 25.36 -21.62 44.83
C ASN A 213 26.70 -22.20 45.31
N LEU A 214 27.77 -21.62 44.77
CA LEU A 214 29.09 -22.11 45.22
C LEU A 214 29.28 -21.89 46.72
N LYS A 215 28.91 -20.72 47.18
CA LYS A 215 29.00 -20.45 48.64
C LYS A 215 28.16 -21.44 49.45
N LEU A 216 26.98 -21.63 48.94
CA LEU A 216 26.11 -22.58 49.65
C LEU A 216 26.76 -23.97 49.70
N LEU A 217 27.38 -24.45 48.64
CA LEU A 217 28.02 -25.78 48.62
C LEU A 217 29.23 -25.80 49.55
N SER A 218 30.02 -24.82 49.50
CA SER A 218 31.17 -24.76 50.42
C SER A 218 30.72 -24.84 51.89
N LYS A 219 29.70 -24.03 52.22
CA LYS A 219 29.20 -24.10 53.61
C LYS A 219 28.63 -25.48 53.95
N SER A 220 27.88 -26.03 53.04
CA SER A 220 27.36 -27.40 53.27
C SER A 220 28.51 -28.39 53.52
N GLU A 221 29.63 -28.30 52.74
CA GLU A 221 30.77 -29.20 52.94
C GLU A 221 31.46 -28.93 54.28
N GLU A 222 31.61 -27.63 54.61
CA GLU A 222 32.18 -27.29 55.93
C GLU A 222 31.36 -27.92 57.07
N LEU A 223 30.05 -27.79 56.96
CA LEU A 223 29.20 -28.37 58.03
C LEU A 223 29.35 -29.90 58.05
N LYS A 224 29.45 -30.48 56.92
CA LYS A 224 29.64 -31.94 56.88
C LYS A 224 30.95 -32.34 57.56
N LEU A 225 32.06 -31.63 57.25
CA LEU A 225 33.33 -31.95 57.91
C LEU A 225 33.25 -31.75 59.43
N SER A 226 32.57 -30.60 59.86
CA SER A 226 32.39 -30.38 61.30
C SER A 226 31.60 -31.52 61.95
N THR A 227 30.57 -31.92 61.31
CA THR A 227 29.78 -33.04 61.87
C THR A 227 30.65 -34.30 61.97
N ASN A 228 31.43 -34.65 60.99
CA ASN A 228 32.30 -35.85 61.05
C ASN A 228 33.35 -35.72 62.16
N GLU A 229 33.99 -34.57 62.26
CA GLU A 229 34.96 -34.36 63.35
C GLU A 229 34.31 -34.59 64.72
N ARG A 230 33.07 -33.94 64.96
CA ARG A 230 32.36 -34.18 66.24
C ARG A 230 32.09 -35.68 66.46
N ASP A 231 31.71 -36.38 65.39
CA ASP A 231 31.42 -37.83 65.54
C ASP A 231 32.70 -38.59 65.92
N LEU A 232 33.87 -38.31 65.26
CA LEU A 232 35.13 -39.00 65.63
C LEU A 232 35.54 -38.67 67.06
N SER A 233 35.40 -37.38 67.41
CA SER A 233 35.68 -36.98 68.79
C SER A 233 34.78 -37.73 69.79
N THR A 234 33.44 -37.71 69.48
CA THR A 234 32.52 -38.47 70.37
C THR A 234 32.96 -39.94 70.46
N HIS A 235 33.28 -40.60 69.37
CA HIS A 235 33.71 -42.02 69.38
C HIS A 235 34.98 -42.20 70.21
N SER A 236 35.98 -41.31 69.99
CA SER A 236 37.21 -41.39 70.81
C SER A 236 36.90 -41.25 72.30
N ALA A 237 36.10 -40.15 72.66
CA ALA A 237 35.72 -39.99 74.07
C ALA A 237 35.00 -41.25 74.60
N GLU A 238 34.13 -41.80 73.74
CA GLU A 238 33.40 -43.02 74.19
C GLU A 238 34.38 -44.18 74.41
N THR A 239 35.30 -44.41 73.57
CA THR A 239 36.27 -45.52 73.74
C THR A 239 37.13 -45.27 74.99
N ALA A 240 37.69 -44.09 75.14
CA ALA A 240 38.45 -43.77 76.37
C ALA A 240 37.61 -44.01 77.63
N SER A 241 36.35 -43.47 77.53
CA SER A 241 35.45 -43.71 78.69
C SER A 241 35.26 -45.21 78.94
N LYS A 242 35.14 -45.99 77.89
CA LYS A 242 34.97 -47.45 78.08
C LYS A 242 36.23 -48.05 78.71
N GLN A 243 37.39 -47.76 78.22
CA GLN A 243 38.64 -48.27 78.81
C GLN A 243 38.78 -47.84 80.28
N ASN A 244 38.57 -46.54 80.56
CA ASN A 244 38.62 -46.07 81.96
C ASN A 244 37.67 -46.86 82.87
N LEU A 245 36.46 -47.03 82.28
CA LEU A 245 35.51 -47.80 83.13
C LEU A 245 36.05 -49.21 83.36
N ASP A 246 36.67 -49.85 82.42
CA ASP A 246 37.28 -51.19 82.63
C ASP A 246 38.42 -51.12 83.64
N SER A 247 39.44 -50.12 83.45
CA SER A 247 40.51 -49.94 84.44
C SER A 247 39.94 -49.76 85.85
N ILE A 248 38.88 -48.83 86.00
CA ILE A 248 38.23 -48.65 87.31
C ILE A 248 37.73 -49.99 87.85
N ARG A 249 37.07 -50.74 86.97
CA ARG A 249 36.55 -52.05 87.43
C ARG A 249 37.71 -52.93 87.93
N LYS A 250 38.86 -53.00 87.24
CA LYS A 250 40.01 -53.82 87.69
C LYS A 250 40.56 -53.30 89.02
N VAL A 251 40.79 -52.02 89.14
CA VAL A 251 41.26 -51.43 90.41
C VAL A 251 40.29 -51.81 91.55
N SER A 252 38.93 -51.53 91.26
CA SER A 252 37.97 -51.91 92.33
C SER A 252 38.17 -53.38 92.75
N LYS A 253 38.38 -54.29 91.85
CA LYS A 253 38.64 -55.70 92.21
C LYS A 253 39.93 -55.82 93.04
N LEU A 254 41.04 -55.26 92.55
CA LEU A 254 42.29 -55.30 93.33
C LEU A 254 42.12 -54.68 94.71
N GLU A 255 41.45 -53.48 94.80
CA GLU A 255 41.18 -52.86 96.10
C GLU A 255 40.44 -53.82 97.04
N SER A 256 39.40 -54.38 96.53
CA SER A 256 38.70 -55.34 97.41
C SER A 256 39.65 -56.47 97.85
N GLU A 257 40.58 -57.04 97.01
CA GLU A 257 41.58 -58.06 97.41
C GLU A 257 42.54 -57.50 98.46
N CYS A 258 43.06 -56.18 98.18
CA CYS A 258 43.90 -55.52 99.20
C CYS A 258 43.18 -55.44 100.55
N ARG A 259 41.89 -54.92 100.43
CA ARG A 259 41.12 -54.88 101.70
C ARG A 259 41.04 -56.27 102.34
N ARG A 260 40.80 -57.36 101.66
CA ARG A 260 40.77 -58.75 102.18
C ARG A 260 42.11 -59.12 102.83
N LEU A 261 43.27 -58.83 102.00
CA LEU A 261 44.61 -59.16 102.54
C LEU A 261 44.89 -58.35 103.81
N LYS A 262 44.64 -57.02 103.73
CA LYS A 262 44.75 -56.18 104.94
C LYS A 262 43.89 -56.73 106.08
N ALA A 263 42.63 -57.10 105.82
CA ALA A 263 41.80 -57.74 106.88
C ALA A 263 42.47 -59.02 107.38
N GLU A 264 43.24 -59.81 106.50
CA GLU A 264 44.00 -61.02 106.89
C GLU A 264 45.29 -60.63 107.62
N ALA A 265 45.94 -59.36 107.45
CA ALA A 265 47.12 -58.77 108.12
C ALA A 265 46.69 -57.96 109.34
N CYS A 266 45.51 -57.80 109.66
CA CYS A 266 45.04 -57.08 110.86
C CYS A 266 44.09 -57.97 111.65
N ARG A 267 44.46 -59.20 112.15
CA ARG A 267 44.11 -59.64 113.52
C ARG A 267 44.61 -58.64 114.57
N GLY A 268 44.28 -57.41 114.47
CA GLY A 268 44.01 -56.58 115.67
C GLY A 268 43.77 -55.12 115.26
N SER A 269 42.41 -54.74 115.21
CA SER A 269 41.86 -53.58 115.93
C SER A 269 41.04 -52.70 114.96
N VAL A 270 39.63 -52.68 115.13
CA VAL A 270 38.36 -51.92 115.18
C VAL A 270 38.65 -50.42 115.24
N THR A 271 37.89 -49.68 114.40
CA THR A 271 36.74 -48.78 114.63
C THR A 271 36.65 -47.76 113.49
N ALA A 272 35.49 -47.76 112.73
CA ALA A 272 34.23 -47.11 112.29
C ALA A 272 34.40 -45.60 112.19
N SER A 273 33.91 -45.04 111.08
CA SER A 273 32.70 -44.19 110.92
C SER A 273 33.01 -43.07 109.90
N SER A 274 32.06 -42.84 108.79
CA SER A 274 30.77 -42.13 108.57
C SER A 274 31.01 -40.88 107.72
N VAL A 275 30.31 -40.77 106.50
CA VAL A 275 29.07 -40.03 106.14
C VAL A 275 29.35 -39.22 104.88
N TYR A 276 28.57 -39.31 103.71
CA TYR A 276 27.31 -38.64 103.31
C TYR A 276 27.52 -37.91 101.98
N VAL A 277 26.84 -38.22 100.84
CA VAL A 277 25.84 -38.09 99.76
C VAL A 277 25.61 -36.59 99.47
N GLU A 278 25.52 -36.11 98.09
CA GLU A 278 24.32 -35.37 97.61
C GLU A 278 24.59 -34.85 96.19
N SER A 279 23.78 -35.23 95.07
CA SER A 279 22.62 -35.12 94.18
C SER A 279 22.55 -33.73 93.52
N PHE A 280 22.26 -33.59 92.18
CA PHE A 280 21.03 -33.44 91.37
C PHE A 280 21.33 -32.52 90.19
N ALA A 281 21.18 -32.89 88.94
CA ALA A 281 20.42 -32.63 87.72
C ALA A 281 19.17 -31.78 87.99
N ASP A 282 19.03 -30.60 87.24
CA ASP A 282 17.71 -30.04 86.87
C ASP A 282 17.86 -29.11 85.66
N SER A 283 17.33 -29.45 84.41
CA SER A 283 16.19 -29.23 83.51
C SER A 283 16.13 -27.77 83.04
N GLN A 284 16.00 -27.56 81.55
CA GLN A 284 14.97 -27.31 80.53
C GLN A 284 14.38 -25.91 80.70
N SER A 285 14.76 -25.04 79.78
CA SER A 285 14.01 -23.77 79.59
C SER A 285 13.49 -23.69 78.15
N ASP A 286 12.10 -24.02 77.86
CA ASP A 286 11.04 -23.62 76.92
C ASP A 286 10.40 -22.29 77.34
N ASN A 287 10.61 -21.22 76.54
CA ASN A 287 9.84 -19.96 76.48
C ASN A 287 8.97 -19.92 75.21
N ASP A 288 7.61 -20.29 75.21
CA ASP A 288 6.41 -19.73 74.53
C ASP A 288 5.62 -18.84 75.50
N SER A 289 5.51 -17.52 75.07
CA SER A 289 4.34 -16.69 75.47
C SER A 289 3.93 -15.76 74.32
N CYS A 290 2.80 -16.07 73.57
CA CYS A 290 1.67 -15.33 72.98
C CYS A 290 0.64 -14.93 74.05
N LYS A 291 0.36 -13.60 74.04
CA LYS A 291 -0.92 -12.89 73.78
C LYS A 291 -0.82 -11.47 74.33
N MET A 292 -1.51 -10.57 73.53
CA MET A 292 -2.81 -9.86 73.56
C MET A 292 -2.62 -8.45 73.00
N SER A 293 -3.57 -8.08 72.10
CA SER A 293 -4.80 -7.26 72.19
C SER A 293 -4.64 -5.99 71.35
N GLY A 294 -5.75 -5.76 70.44
CA GLY A 294 -6.61 -4.55 70.58
C GLY A 294 -7.22 -4.19 69.22
N VAL A 295 -8.55 -4.26 69.01
CA VAL A 295 -9.88 -3.66 68.81
C VAL A 295 -9.75 -2.26 68.18
N LEU A 296 -10.64 -1.92 67.08
CA LEU A 296 -11.90 -1.21 66.78
C LEU A 296 -11.72 -0.35 65.53
N GLY A 297 -12.73 -0.51 64.52
CA GLY A 297 -13.90 0.39 64.30
C GLY A 297 -13.97 0.80 62.83
N ARG A 298 -15.13 0.52 62.04
CA ARG A 298 -16.48 0.94 61.65
C ARG A 298 -16.41 1.79 60.37
N SER A 299 -17.24 1.52 59.25
CA SER A 299 -18.36 1.47 58.29
C SER A 299 -18.56 2.83 57.62
N SER A 300 -19.07 2.85 56.17
CA SER A 300 -20.41 3.23 55.65
C SER A 300 -20.28 3.66 54.18
N LEU A 301 -21.17 3.23 53.12
CA LEU A 301 -22.14 3.09 52.02
C LEU A 301 -22.82 4.42 51.69
N ILE A 302 -23.18 4.87 50.26
CA ILE A 302 -23.98 4.84 49.02
C ILE A 302 -24.58 6.23 48.78
N VAL A 303 -24.73 6.72 47.46
CA VAL A 303 -25.39 6.80 46.14
C VAL A 303 -25.63 8.27 45.80
N PRO A 304 -26.25 8.62 44.27
CA PRO A 304 -26.42 9.84 43.46
C PRO A 304 -27.85 10.00 42.96
N SER A 305 -28.29 11.39 42.31
CA SER A 305 -29.56 11.65 41.58
C SER A 305 -29.30 12.68 40.47
N VAL A 306 -30.00 12.51 39.13
CA VAL A 306 -30.58 13.01 37.87
C VAL A 306 -31.85 13.81 38.17
N GLU A 307 -32.27 14.97 37.27
CA GLU A 307 -33.43 15.83 36.98
C GLU A 307 -33.61 15.97 35.46
N ILE A 308 -34.79 15.70 34.71
CA ILE A 308 -35.83 15.83 33.69
C ILE A 308 -36.21 17.30 33.48
N ASP A 309 -36.61 17.91 31.98
CA ASP A 309 -37.89 18.33 31.36
C ASP A 309 -37.61 19.14 30.10
N LEU A 310 -38.30 18.98 28.80
CA LEU A 310 -39.38 19.01 27.78
C LEU A 310 -40.10 20.37 27.80
N MET A 311 -40.09 21.21 26.88
CA MET A 311 -41.20 22.08 26.43
C MET A 311 -41.02 22.42 24.95
N ASP A 312 -42.12 22.13 23.87
CA ASP A 312 -43.50 22.46 23.41
C ASP A 312 -43.52 23.85 22.75
N ASP A 313 -43.77 24.12 21.28
CA ASP A 313 -45.01 24.43 20.52
C ASP A 313 -45.05 25.92 20.16
N PHE A 314 -45.19 26.39 19.00
CA PHE A 314 -46.50 26.73 18.39
C PHE A 314 -46.70 28.24 18.38
N LEU A 315 -45.83 29.08 17.61
CA LEU A 315 -46.24 30.47 17.28
C LEU A 315 -45.77 30.81 15.87
N GLU A 316 -45.96 29.99 14.83
CA GLU A 316 -45.50 30.74 13.62
C GLU A 316 -46.51 30.57 12.49
N MET A 317 -47.76 30.23 12.76
CA MET A 317 -48.61 30.18 11.53
C MET A 317 -49.83 31.09 11.73
N GLU A 318 -49.61 32.40 12.00
CA GLU A 318 -50.67 33.43 11.92
C GLU A 318 -50.21 34.58 11.02
N ARG A 319 -49.55 34.35 9.81
CA ARG A 319 -49.22 35.50 8.93
C ARG A 319 -49.49 35.12 7.47
N LEU A 320 -50.55 34.30 7.11
CA LEU A 320 -50.70 34.21 5.64
C LEU A 320 -52.17 34.31 5.27
N ALA A 321 -52.96 35.15 5.82
CA ALA A 321 -54.31 35.30 5.21
C ALA A 321 -54.65 36.79 5.11
N SER A 322 -53.83 37.67 4.53
CA SER A 322 -54.54 38.94 4.15
C SER A 322 -53.88 39.54 2.91
N LEU A 323 -54.46 39.21 1.58
CA LEU A 323 -54.66 40.37 0.69
C LEU A 323 -55.38 39.93 -0.58
N PRO A 324 -56.31 40.86 -1.09
CA PRO A 324 -57.45 40.99 -2.00
C PRO A 324 -57.02 41.44 -3.41
N ASP A 325 -57.58 40.81 -4.61
CA ASP A 325 -57.88 40.80 -6.05
C ASP A 325 -58.75 41.99 -6.46
N ILE A 326 -58.28 43.00 -7.26
CA ILE A 326 -58.95 44.10 -7.98
C ILE A 326 -59.06 43.71 -9.46
N ASN A 327 -60.23 43.27 -10.05
CA ASN A 327 -61.18 43.40 -11.18
C ASN A 327 -61.50 44.87 -11.50
N GLY A 328 -61.29 45.41 -12.77
CA GLY A 328 -62.24 46.44 -13.26
C GLY A 328 -61.96 46.75 -14.73
N GLY A 329 -62.82 46.28 -15.80
CA GLY A 329 -63.96 46.68 -16.67
C GLY A 329 -63.82 48.12 -17.20
N SER A 330 -63.96 48.40 -18.61
CA SER A 330 -65.04 49.33 -19.03
C SER A 330 -64.65 50.00 -20.36
N ASN A 331 -65.42 49.70 -21.60
CA ASN A 331 -66.38 50.11 -22.66
C ASN A 331 -66.53 51.64 -22.72
N ASN A 332 -66.43 52.26 -23.98
CA ASN A 332 -67.50 53.05 -24.65
C ASN A 332 -66.91 53.81 -25.84
N GLY A 333 -67.41 53.55 -27.20
CA GLY A 333 -68.28 53.85 -28.36
C GLY A 333 -68.65 55.33 -28.44
N THR A 334 -67.84 56.11 -29.32
CA THR A 334 -68.26 57.40 -29.90
C THR A 334 -68.03 57.37 -31.41
N ARG A 335 -69.10 57.13 -32.29
CA ARG A 335 -69.32 57.30 -33.75
C ARG A 335 -69.34 58.80 -34.13
N VAL A 336 -68.06 59.34 -34.59
CA VAL A 336 -67.69 60.65 -35.20
C VAL A 336 -67.50 60.44 -36.70
N GLU A 337 -68.42 60.81 -37.70
CA GLU A 337 -68.40 61.11 -39.15
C GLU A 337 -67.15 61.92 -39.53
N PHE A 338 -66.01 61.15 -39.90
CA PHE A 338 -64.60 61.47 -40.24
C PHE A 338 -64.47 61.65 -41.76
N GLY A 339 -64.38 62.84 -42.34
CA GLY A 339 -63.80 63.29 -43.63
C GLY A 339 -62.74 62.32 -44.17
N ARG A 340 -62.95 61.47 -45.24
CA ARG A 340 -62.15 60.53 -46.04
C ARG A 340 -60.65 60.70 -45.77
N ASP A 341 -60.14 61.91 -45.45
CA ASP A 341 -58.69 62.13 -45.17
C ASP A 341 -58.36 61.82 -43.71
N GLU A 342 -59.20 61.99 -42.72
CA GLU A 342 -59.04 61.61 -41.30
C GLU A 342 -59.21 60.09 -41.12
N MET A 343 -60.07 59.47 -41.87
CA MET A 343 -60.25 58.00 -41.85
C MET A 343 -59.03 57.30 -42.47
N GLU A 344 -58.43 57.98 -43.56
CA GLU A 344 -57.22 57.41 -44.17
C GLU A 344 -56.01 57.58 -43.22
N ALA A 345 -55.85 58.68 -42.45
CA ALA A 345 -54.84 58.83 -41.39
C ALA A 345 -55.08 57.87 -40.23
N MET A 346 -56.25 57.54 -39.90
CA MET A 346 -56.61 56.56 -38.84
C MET A 346 -56.32 55.14 -39.30
N ILE A 347 -56.49 54.95 -40.58
CA ILE A 347 -56.20 53.61 -41.10
C ILE A 347 -54.68 53.41 -41.11
N SER A 348 -53.88 54.45 -41.58
CA SER A 348 -52.40 54.34 -41.55
C SER A 348 -51.88 54.17 -40.12
N LEU A 349 -52.44 54.88 -39.19
CA LEU A 349 -52.06 54.74 -37.77
C LEU A 349 -52.47 53.36 -37.23
N THR A 350 -53.63 52.92 -37.63
CA THR A 350 -54.06 51.57 -37.20
C THR A 350 -53.12 50.50 -37.78
N ASN A 351 -52.62 50.72 -38.93
CA ASN A 351 -51.65 49.76 -39.52
C ASN A 351 -50.30 49.83 -38.79
N LYS A 352 -49.85 50.99 -38.48
CA LYS A 352 -48.60 51.13 -37.70
C LYS A 352 -48.71 50.47 -36.32
N LEU A 353 -49.74 50.72 -35.67
CA LEU A 353 -49.93 50.08 -34.35
C LEU A 353 -50.04 48.56 -34.49
N GLU A 354 -50.68 48.12 -35.60
CA GLU A 354 -50.76 46.66 -35.81
C GLU A 354 -49.36 46.08 -36.07
N GLU A 355 -48.58 46.79 -36.80
CA GLU A 355 -47.17 46.36 -37.03
C GLU A 355 -46.37 46.35 -35.72
N ASN A 356 -46.43 47.41 -34.92
CA ASN A 356 -45.73 47.43 -33.61
C ASN A 356 -46.22 46.32 -32.69
N LEU A 357 -47.53 46.15 -32.82
CA LEU A 357 -48.05 45.05 -31.97
C LEU A 357 -47.49 43.71 -32.45
N GLY A 358 -47.39 43.53 -33.82
CA GLY A 358 -46.74 42.30 -34.33
C GLY A 358 -45.29 42.18 -33.84
N LYS A 359 -44.49 43.26 -33.82
CA LYS A 359 -43.09 43.24 -33.33
C LYS A 359 -43.02 42.93 -31.84
N VAL A 360 -43.89 43.49 -31.11
CA VAL A 360 -43.85 43.25 -29.64
C VAL A 360 -44.26 41.81 -29.33
N THR A 361 -45.23 41.32 -30.02
CA THR A 361 -45.63 39.92 -29.75
C THR A 361 -44.51 38.96 -30.16
N ALA A 362 -43.77 39.27 -31.29
CA ALA A 362 -42.63 38.41 -31.68
C ALA A 362 -41.52 38.48 -30.63
N GLU A 363 -41.17 39.69 -30.17
CA GLU A 363 -40.16 39.82 -29.09
C GLU A 363 -40.59 39.09 -27.82
N LYS A 364 -41.90 39.18 -27.51
CA LYS A 364 -42.40 38.45 -26.31
C LYS A 364 -42.21 36.94 -26.46
N VAL A 365 -42.54 36.41 -27.63
CA VAL A 365 -42.37 34.94 -27.81
C VAL A 365 -40.87 34.60 -27.74
N GLY A 366 -40.03 35.56 -28.33
CA GLY A 366 -38.57 35.34 -28.26
C GLY A 366 -38.06 35.31 -26.81
N LEU A 367 -38.46 36.23 -26.05
CA LEU A 367 -38.03 36.25 -24.63
C LEU A 367 -38.56 35.04 -23.87
N GLU A 368 -39.83 34.61 -24.17
CA GLU A 368 -40.38 33.42 -23.49
C GLU A 368 -39.54 32.17 -23.83
N ILE A 369 -39.06 32.02 -25.05
CA ILE A 369 -38.20 30.87 -25.42
C ILE A 369 -36.87 30.97 -24.67
N ALA A 370 -36.31 32.21 -24.64
CA ALA A 370 -35.04 32.39 -23.90
C ALA A 370 -35.20 32.08 -22.42
N LEU A 371 -36.29 32.52 -21.87
CA LEU A 371 -36.56 32.21 -20.45
C LEU A 371 -36.70 30.70 -20.23
N SER A 372 -37.42 30.00 -21.10
CA SER A 372 -37.54 28.53 -20.94
C SER A 372 -36.16 27.86 -21.07
N GLU A 373 -35.36 28.40 -21.96
CA GLU A 373 -34.02 27.80 -22.12
C GLU A 373 -33.18 28.04 -20.86
N CYS A 374 -33.26 29.24 -20.33
CA CYS A 374 -32.53 29.51 -19.07
C CYS A 374 -33.04 28.62 -17.93
N ARG A 375 -34.27 28.40 -17.96
CA ARG A 375 -34.83 27.54 -16.90
C ARG A 375 -34.29 26.11 -17.03
N VAL A 376 -34.21 25.61 -18.21
CA VAL A 376 -33.71 24.24 -18.40
C VAL A 376 -32.23 24.18 -18.01
N ARG A 377 -31.50 25.23 -18.33
CA ARG A 377 -30.07 25.24 -17.96
C ARG A 377 -29.90 25.30 -16.43
N LEU A 378 -30.72 26.12 -15.83
CA LEU A 378 -30.61 26.21 -14.36
C LEU A 378 -30.97 24.88 -13.71
N LYS A 379 -31.99 24.26 -14.25
CA LYS A 379 -32.35 22.94 -13.67
C LYS A 379 -31.20 21.94 -13.88
N ALA A 380 -30.60 21.95 -15.02
CA ALA A 380 -29.48 21.03 -15.27
C ALA A 380 -28.32 21.32 -14.30
N SER A 381 -27.98 22.60 -14.08
CA SER A 381 -26.89 22.94 -13.14
C SER A 381 -27.24 22.54 -11.70
N ARG A 382 -28.46 22.77 -11.39
CA ARG A 382 -28.89 22.35 -10.03
C ARG A 382 -28.73 20.84 -9.85
N ASP A 383 -29.16 20.09 -10.85
CA ASP A 383 -29.02 18.62 -10.74
C ASP A 383 -27.54 18.23 -10.65
N GLN A 384 -26.75 18.94 -11.35
CA GLN A 384 -25.32 18.63 -11.27
C GLN A 384 -24.76 18.92 -9.86
N ILE A 385 -25.16 20.01 -9.34
CA ILE A 385 -24.69 20.36 -7.98
C ILE A 385 -25.17 19.31 -6.97
N LYS A 386 -26.41 18.89 -7.18
CA LYS A 386 -26.91 17.86 -6.24
C LYS A 386 -26.10 16.56 -6.39
N LYS A 387 -25.84 16.30 -7.64
CA LYS A 387 -25.04 15.08 -7.84
C LYS A 387 -23.65 15.22 -7.19
N THR A 388 -23.00 16.31 -7.33
CA THR A 388 -21.66 16.49 -6.72
C THR A 388 -21.76 16.54 -5.20
N GLU A 389 -22.78 17.05 -4.66
CA GLU A 389 -22.95 17.08 -3.19
C GLU A 389 -23.07 15.64 -2.64
N VAL A 390 -23.85 14.84 -3.41
CA VAL A 390 -23.97 13.44 -2.95
C VAL A 390 -22.60 12.76 -3.05
N ASP A 391 -21.88 12.98 -4.15
CA ASP A 391 -20.54 12.38 -4.26
C ASP A 391 -19.61 12.88 -3.14
N LEU A 392 -19.68 14.12 -2.85
CA LEU A 392 -18.85 14.66 -1.76
C LEU A 392 -19.19 14.00 -0.41
N ALA A 393 -20.42 13.85 -0.16
CA ALA A 393 -20.80 13.18 1.11
C ALA A 393 -20.29 11.73 1.13
N GLU A 394 -20.40 11.04 0.02
CA GLU A 394 -19.87 9.65 -0.05
C GLU A 394 -18.36 9.62 0.19
N LEU A 395 -17.66 10.56 -0.44
CA LEU A 395 -16.20 10.57 -0.25
C LEU A 395 -15.85 10.92 1.21
N LYS A 396 -16.55 11.78 1.77
CA LYS A 396 -16.30 12.12 3.20
C LYS A 396 -16.49 10.90 4.10
N THR A 397 -17.54 10.11 3.86
CA THR A 397 -17.73 8.89 4.67
C THR A 397 -16.60 7.88 4.41
N GLU A 398 -16.15 7.83 3.14
CA GLU A 398 -15.06 6.89 2.83
C GLU A 398 -13.77 7.31 3.55
N VAL A 399 -13.53 8.56 3.57
CA VAL A 399 -12.33 9.04 4.28
C VAL A 399 -12.44 8.73 5.78
N ALA A 400 -13.59 8.90 6.35
CA ALA A 400 -13.76 8.58 7.78
C ALA A 400 -13.51 7.08 8.04
N LEU A 401 -14.08 6.25 7.18
CA LEU A 401 -13.86 4.79 7.36
C LEU A 401 -12.38 4.44 7.20
N ALA A 402 -11.72 5.04 6.20
CA ALA A 402 -10.28 4.80 5.99
C ALA A 402 -9.46 5.26 7.20
N ASN A 403 -9.82 6.34 7.78
CA ASN A 403 -9.10 6.81 8.98
C ASN A 403 -9.29 5.87 10.17
N GLU A 404 -10.47 5.42 10.29
CA GLU A 404 -10.69 4.44 11.39
C GLU A 404 -9.89 3.15 11.14
N ALA A 405 -9.96 2.66 9.91
CA ALA A 405 -9.14 1.48 9.58
C ALA A 405 -7.65 1.73 9.85
N LYS A 406 -7.12 2.90 9.48
CA LYS A 406 -5.72 3.28 9.79
C LYS A 406 -5.44 3.23 11.30
N ARG A 407 -6.34 3.73 12.10
CA ARG A 407 -6.15 3.71 13.56
C ARG A 407 -6.05 2.27 14.09
N VAL A 408 -6.89 1.38 13.55
CA VAL A 408 -6.89 -0.02 14.00
C VAL A 408 -5.55 -0.67 13.62
N VAL A 409 -5.16 -0.45 12.42
CA VAL A 409 -3.89 -1.07 11.99
C VAL A 409 -2.73 -0.49 12.79
N GLN A 410 -2.78 0.72 13.08
CA GLN A 410 -1.77 1.34 13.96
C GLN A 410 -1.74 0.69 15.35
N LYS A 411 -2.79 0.50 15.89
CA LYS A 411 -2.79 -0.15 17.22
C LYS A 411 -2.22 -1.57 17.13
N GLU A 412 -2.60 -2.37 16.10
CA GLU A 412 -2.07 -3.73 15.95
C GLU A 412 -0.56 -3.71 15.71
N PHE A 413 -0.13 -2.77 15.01
CA PHE A 413 1.31 -2.61 14.78
C PHE A 413 2.04 -2.36 16.10
N GLU A 414 1.44 -1.54 16.90
CA GLU A 414 2.06 -1.29 18.22
C GLU A 414 2.05 -2.55 19.09
N ARG A 415 1.08 -3.24 19.02
CA ARG A 415 1.03 -4.49 19.81
C ARG A 415 2.11 -5.47 19.33
N THR A 416 2.25 -5.60 17.98
CA THR A 416 3.25 -6.56 17.47
C THR A 416 4.66 -6.04 17.73
N LYS A 417 4.67 -4.87 17.69
CA LYS A 417 5.96 -4.27 18.06
C LYS A 417 6.37 -4.61 19.49
N VAL A 418 5.54 -4.40 20.37
CA VAL A 418 5.86 -4.72 21.77
C VAL A 418 6.20 -6.21 21.91
N LYS A 419 5.51 -7.12 21.24
CA LYS A 419 5.78 -8.59 21.32
C LYS A 419 7.16 -8.90 20.74
N LEU A 420 7.49 -8.28 19.70
CA LEU A 420 8.82 -8.54 19.10
C LEU A 420 9.95 -8.05 20.04
N GLU A 421 9.56 -7.06 20.65
CA GLU A 421 10.53 -6.56 21.66
C GLU A 421 10.65 -7.54 22.84
N ASN A 422 9.76 -7.97 23.21
CA ASN A 422 9.85 -8.93 24.33
C ASN A 422 10.58 -10.21 23.90
N SER A 423 10.17 -10.85 22.76
CA SER A 423 10.87 -12.03 22.25
C SER A 423 12.36 -11.75 22.04
N ASN A 424 12.66 -10.64 21.58
CA ASN A 424 14.09 -10.30 21.37
C ASN A 424 14.85 -10.24 22.70
N LYS A 425 14.17 -9.68 23.65
CA LYS A 425 14.80 -9.69 25.01
C LYS A 425 15.01 -11.12 25.50
N LEU A 426 14.18 -11.89 25.23
CA LEU A 426 14.36 -13.29 25.68
C LEU A 426 15.47 -13.97 24.91
N LEU A 427 15.60 -13.65 23.65
CA LEU A 427 16.66 -14.28 22.84
C LEU A 427 18.04 -13.79 23.27
N ASP A 428 18.01 -12.62 23.55
CA ASP A 428 19.30 -12.09 24.04
C ASP A 428 19.69 -12.71 25.38
N ASN A 429 18.71 -12.86 26.22
CA ASN A 429 19.02 -13.53 27.50
C ASN A 429 19.51 -14.96 27.27
N ALA A 430 18.90 -15.71 26.42
CA ALA A 430 19.33 -17.10 26.12
C ALA A 430 20.73 -17.10 25.50
N LYS A 431 21.06 -16.11 24.68
CA LYS A 431 22.40 -16.10 24.06
C LYS A 431 23.49 -15.81 25.10
N ALA A 432 23.07 -15.05 25.91
CA ALA A 432 24.04 -14.76 26.99
C ALA A 432 24.26 -15.97 27.89
N ASN A 433 23.25 -16.53 28.22
CA ASN A 433 23.44 -17.74 29.06
C ASN A 433 24.26 -18.81 28.33
N LEU A 434 24.02 -18.95 27.11
CA LEU A 434 24.82 -19.94 26.35
C LEU A 434 26.29 -19.54 26.33
N GLY A 435 26.50 -18.33 26.11
CA GLY A 435 27.90 -17.86 26.19
C GLY A 435 28.55 -18.19 27.54
N GLN A 436 27.79 -18.01 28.60
CA GLN A 436 28.33 -18.34 29.94
C GLN A 436 28.62 -19.84 30.07
N PHE A 437 27.74 -20.62 29.56
CA PHE A 437 27.98 -22.08 29.65
C PHE A 437 29.18 -22.47 28.79
N GLN A 438 29.36 -21.75 27.78
CA GLN A 438 30.52 -22.10 26.92
C GLN A 438 31.84 -21.71 27.60
N ASP A 439 31.79 -20.64 28.19
CA ASP A 439 33.03 -20.23 28.91
C ASP A 439 33.35 -21.19 30.06
N ARG A 440 32.30 -21.57 30.80
CA ARG A 440 32.55 -22.53 31.91
C ARG A 440 33.08 -23.85 31.36
N LEU A 441 32.58 -24.20 30.28
CA LEU A 441 33.04 -25.47 29.68
C LEU A 441 34.51 -25.35 29.26
N THR A 442 34.88 -24.26 28.75
CA THR A 442 36.30 -24.11 28.32
C THR A 442 37.23 -24.07 29.55
N LYS A 443 36.76 -23.38 30.55
CA LYS A 443 37.62 -23.34 31.74
C LYS A 443 37.75 -24.73 32.38
N SER A 444 36.65 -25.40 32.54
CA SER A 444 36.69 -26.76 33.11
C SER A 444 37.57 -27.68 32.25
N ASN A 445 37.50 -27.47 30.94
CA ASN A 445 38.32 -28.34 30.08
C ASN A 445 39.82 -28.00 30.24
N GLU A 446 40.09 -26.76 30.29
CA GLU A 446 41.51 -26.39 30.53
C GLU A 446 42.02 -26.94 31.86
N ALA A 447 41.17 -26.82 32.90
CA ALA A 447 41.59 -27.39 34.20
C ALA A 447 41.77 -28.91 34.09
N LYS A 448 40.85 -29.50 33.35
CA LYS A 448 40.98 -30.97 33.19
C LYS A 448 42.32 -31.32 32.52
N ILE A 449 42.68 -30.53 31.52
CA ILE A 449 43.94 -30.85 30.82
C ILE A 449 45.12 -30.62 31.77
N ARG A 450 45.06 -29.58 32.61
CA ARG A 450 46.15 -29.34 33.58
C ARG A 450 46.31 -30.51 34.56
N VAL A 451 45.18 -30.97 35.00
CA VAL A 451 45.26 -32.08 35.98
C VAL A 451 45.81 -33.33 35.27
N GLU A 452 45.33 -33.50 34.06
CA GLU A 452 45.84 -34.69 33.33
C GLU A 452 47.36 -34.61 33.15
N VAL A 453 47.86 -33.43 32.93
CA VAL A 453 49.32 -33.30 32.75
C VAL A 453 50.03 -33.55 34.09
N GLN A 454 49.43 -33.00 35.20
CA GLN A 454 50.07 -33.25 36.50
C GLN A 454 50.06 -34.74 36.85
N LEU A 455 49.05 -35.42 36.52
CA LEU A 455 48.97 -36.86 36.82
C LEU A 455 50.04 -37.62 36.03
N GLU A 456 50.18 -37.17 34.75
CA GLU A 456 51.24 -37.86 33.98
C GLU A 456 52.63 -37.61 34.58
N GLU A 457 52.87 -36.41 35.10
CA GLU A 457 54.18 -36.11 35.73
C GLU A 457 54.40 -36.96 36.98
N VAL A 458 53.39 -37.00 37.82
CA VAL A 458 53.55 -37.79 39.06
C VAL A 458 53.75 -39.27 38.72
N GLU A 459 53.03 -39.72 37.70
CA GLU A 459 53.20 -41.14 37.31
C GLU A 459 54.65 -41.40 36.89
N VAL A 460 55.25 -40.49 36.17
CA VAL A 460 56.65 -40.69 35.75
C VAL A 460 57.57 -40.65 36.98
N GLN A 461 57.28 -39.68 37.87
CA GLN A 461 58.11 -39.62 39.10
C GLN A 461 58.00 -40.91 39.92
N LEU A 462 56.85 -41.42 40.03
CA LEU A 462 56.66 -42.67 40.79
C LEU A 462 57.44 -43.82 40.13
N GLU A 463 57.35 -43.86 38.77
CA GLU A 463 58.11 -44.93 38.11
C GLU A 463 59.62 -44.78 38.37
N ALA A 464 60.14 -43.60 38.40
CA ALA A 464 61.58 -43.38 38.70
C ALA A 464 61.92 -43.83 40.11
N LYS A 465 61.08 -43.44 41.09
CA LYS A 465 61.38 -43.84 42.49
C LYS A 465 61.30 -45.35 42.66
N GLU A 466 60.38 -45.93 41.97
CA GLU A 466 60.29 -47.41 42.04
C GLU A 466 61.59 -48.05 41.52
N LEU A 467 62.10 -47.53 40.45
CA LEU A 467 63.37 -48.09 39.94
C LEU A 467 64.50 -47.87 40.95
N GLU A 468 64.55 -46.68 41.58
CA GLU A 468 65.57 -46.43 42.63
C GLU A 468 65.44 -47.42 43.79
N LEU A 469 64.19 -47.57 44.25
CA LEU A 469 63.98 -48.55 45.34
C LEU A 469 64.46 -49.95 44.93
N GLU A 470 64.17 -50.35 43.72
CA GLU A 470 64.62 -51.68 43.28
C GLU A 470 66.15 -51.75 43.26
N ALA A 471 66.82 -50.68 42.83
CA ALA A 471 68.29 -50.65 42.87
C ALA A 471 68.82 -50.80 44.31
N LEU A 472 68.22 -50.04 45.27
CA LEU A 472 68.66 -50.14 46.68
C LEU A 472 68.44 -51.55 47.23
N ARG A 473 67.28 -52.09 46.88
CA ARG A 473 67.02 -53.46 47.37
C ARG A 473 68.09 -54.43 46.84
N SER A 474 68.44 -54.30 45.52
CA SER A 474 69.51 -55.17 44.98
C SER A 474 70.83 -54.95 45.73
N SER A 475 71.18 -53.70 45.99
CA SER A 475 72.40 -53.43 46.77
C SER A 475 72.34 -54.07 48.15
N ASN A 476 71.27 -53.84 48.97
CA ASN A 476 71.13 -54.46 50.29
C ASN A 476 71.31 -55.98 50.23
N CYS A 477 70.67 -56.66 49.14
CA CYS A 477 70.85 -58.12 48.99
C CYS A 477 72.32 -58.48 48.86
N THR A 478 73.06 -57.71 48.04
CA THR A 478 74.51 -57.97 47.90
C THR A 478 75.24 -57.82 49.23
N LEU A 479 75.00 -56.73 49.92
CA LEU A 479 75.66 -56.52 51.23
C LEU A 479 75.34 -57.64 52.21
N GLU A 480 74.06 -58.02 52.25
CA GLU A 480 73.69 -59.14 53.15
C GLU A 480 74.52 -60.38 52.82
N LYS A 481 74.59 -60.71 51.48
CA LYS A 481 75.43 -61.87 51.10
C LYS A 481 76.87 -61.70 51.59
N GLU A 482 77.45 -60.51 51.39
CA GLU A 482 78.81 -60.24 51.89
C GLU A 482 78.90 -60.43 53.41
N ILE A 483 77.97 -59.88 54.13
CA ILE A 483 77.98 -60.04 55.60
C ILE A 483 77.95 -61.54 55.95
N GLU A 484 77.07 -62.29 55.33
CA GLU A 484 77.00 -63.75 55.61
C GLU A 484 78.35 -64.42 55.32
N GLU A 485 78.94 -64.07 54.15
CA GLU A 485 80.27 -64.63 53.85
C GLU A 485 81.28 -64.29 54.96
N GLU A 486 81.30 -63.02 55.40
CA GLU A 486 82.23 -62.62 56.47
C GLU A 486 81.95 -63.40 57.77
N LYS A 487 80.68 -63.53 58.11
CA LYS A 487 80.35 -64.31 59.32
C LYS A 487 80.88 -65.75 59.20
N LYS A 488 80.72 -66.39 57.98
CA LYS A 488 81.24 -67.77 57.79
C LYS A 488 82.76 -67.80 57.99
N ILE A 489 83.47 -66.78 57.49
CA ILE A 489 84.93 -66.72 57.70
C ILE A 489 85.23 -66.55 59.19
N PHE A 490 84.61 -65.72 59.95
CA PHE A 490 84.85 -65.48 61.38
C PHE A 490 84.54 -66.73 62.22
N TYR A 491 83.47 -67.50 61.97
CA TYR A 491 83.12 -68.68 62.81
C TYR A 491 83.88 -69.90 62.31
N GLY A 492 84.37 -70.05 61.20
CA GLY A 492 85.23 -71.15 60.69
C GLY A 492 86.66 -71.04 61.21
N ASN A 493 87.17 -69.96 61.75
CA ASN A 493 88.52 -69.80 62.34
C ASN A 493 88.49 -69.89 63.86
N CYS A 494 87.35 -70.08 64.56
CA CYS A 494 87.29 -70.54 65.97
C CYS A 494 87.18 -72.07 66.04
#